data_AF-A0A954FYY4-F1
#
_entry.id   AF-A0A954FYY4-F1
#
_cell.length_a   1.000
_cell.length_b   1.000
_cell.length_c   1.000
_cell.angle_alpha   90.00
_cell.angle_beta   90.00
_cell.angle_gamma   90.00
#
_symmetry.space_group_name_H-M   'P 1'
#
loop_
_entity.id
_entity.type
_entity.pdbx_description
1 polymer ?
#
loop_
_entity_poly.entity_id
_entity_poly.type
_entity_poly.pdbx_seq_one_letter_code
_entity_poly.pdbx_strand_id
1 'polypeptide(L)'
;MLLNCTSISRAADVSQPLWPGFQKSPWFDEQIAYQQLESEVRLIIVAPRPEQIIPDNPTRIVLFATPNGNSIEQTLGCQKTEGRDWHFDIQHIAAQHRQ
;
A
#
# COMPACT_ATOMS: atom_id res chain seq x y z
N MET A 1 30.83 -44.13 -4.28
CA MET A 1 30.83 -43.00 -3.33
C MET A 1 29.98 -41.91 -3.94
N LEU A 2 28.75 -41.76 -3.45
CA LEU A 2 27.66 -41.01 -4.08
C LEU A 2 27.83 -39.50 -3.83
N LEU A 3 28.02 -38.73 -4.91
CA LEU A 3 27.73 -37.30 -4.92
C LEU A 3 26.26 -37.13 -5.31
N ASN A 4 25.44 -36.62 -4.40
CA ASN A 4 24.18 -35.98 -4.75
C ASN A 4 23.91 -34.89 -3.72
N CYS A 5 24.44 -33.70 -4.00
CA CYS A 5 24.08 -32.47 -3.30
C CYS A 5 22.98 -31.82 -4.14
N THR A 6 21.72 -32.17 -3.86
CA THR A 6 20.57 -31.53 -4.51
C THR A 6 20.03 -30.45 -3.58
N SER A 7 20.68 -29.29 -3.59
CA SER A 7 20.05 -28.07 -3.09
C SER A 7 19.01 -27.65 -4.11
N ILE A 8 17.75 -28.04 -3.90
CA ILE A 8 16.63 -27.36 -4.55
C ILE A 8 16.45 -26.04 -3.82
N SER A 9 17.25 -25.04 -4.21
CA SER A 9 16.88 -23.65 -3.96
C SER A 9 15.65 -23.38 -4.82
N ARG A 10 14.47 -23.45 -4.23
CA ARG A 10 13.30 -22.78 -4.78
C ARG A 10 13.63 -21.30 -4.74
N ALA A 11 14.16 -20.78 -5.84
CA ALA A 11 14.14 -19.34 -6.07
C ALA A 11 12.68 -18.93 -5.83
N ALA A 12 12.47 -18.08 -4.82
CA ALA A 12 11.19 -17.43 -4.63
C ALA A 12 10.79 -16.86 -5.99
N ASP A 13 9.58 -17.14 -6.41
CA ASP A 13 9.06 -16.72 -7.70
C ASP A 13 9.10 -15.19 -7.75
N VAL A 14 10.11 -14.63 -8.42
CA VAL A 14 10.38 -13.17 -8.53
C VAL A 14 9.34 -12.51 -9.45
N SER A 15 8.31 -13.23 -9.90
CA SER A 15 7.43 -12.81 -10.99
C SER A 15 6.01 -12.42 -10.57
N GLN A 16 5.70 -12.25 -9.28
CA GLN A 16 4.47 -11.55 -8.92
C GLN A 16 4.78 -10.07 -8.74
N PRO A 17 4.64 -9.24 -9.79
CA PRO A 17 4.84 -7.81 -9.64
C PRO A 17 3.83 -7.21 -8.67
N LEU A 18 2.71 -7.86 -8.38
CA LEU A 18 1.68 -7.34 -7.50
C LEU A 18 1.09 -8.49 -6.71
N TRP A 19 0.66 -8.23 -5.48
CA TRP A 19 -0.16 -9.19 -4.75
C TRP A 19 -1.54 -9.34 -5.42
N PRO A 20 -2.20 -10.51 -5.29
CA PRO A 20 -3.55 -10.70 -5.81
C PRO A 20 -4.51 -9.61 -5.30
N GLY A 21 -5.23 -8.96 -6.23
CA GLY A 21 -6.17 -7.87 -5.90
C GLY A 21 -5.52 -6.49 -5.72
N PHE A 22 -4.20 -6.38 -5.85
CA PHE A 22 -3.49 -5.11 -5.87
C PHE A 22 -3.21 -4.65 -7.30
N GLN A 23 -3.16 -3.33 -7.47
CA GLN A 23 -2.69 -2.66 -8.68
C GLN A 23 -1.46 -1.81 -8.36
N LYS A 24 -0.64 -1.53 -9.37
CA LYS A 24 0.49 -0.61 -9.21
C LYS A 24 -0.04 0.81 -8.98
N SER A 25 0.52 1.52 -8.00
CA SER A 25 0.22 2.94 -7.80
C SER A 25 0.74 3.76 -8.98
N PRO A 26 -0.04 4.70 -9.54
CA PRO A 26 0.44 5.56 -10.61
C PRO A 26 1.38 6.67 -10.13
N TRP A 27 1.46 6.91 -8.81
CA TRP A 27 2.22 8.03 -8.24
C TRP A 27 3.55 7.62 -7.60
N PHE A 28 3.62 6.43 -7.01
CA PHE A 28 4.78 5.96 -6.25
C PHE A 28 5.12 4.51 -6.58
N ASP A 29 6.34 4.07 -6.23
CA ASP A 29 6.76 2.68 -6.39
C ASP A 29 6.19 1.80 -5.26
N GLU A 30 4.87 1.63 -5.30
CA GLU A 30 4.07 0.91 -4.31
C GLU A 30 2.89 0.20 -5.00
N GLN A 31 2.13 -0.58 -4.24
CA GLN A 31 0.92 -1.23 -4.70
C GLN A 31 -0.28 -0.81 -3.84
N ILE A 32 -1.43 -0.66 -4.48
CA ILE A 32 -2.68 -0.23 -3.85
C ILE A 32 -3.79 -1.24 -4.09
N ALA A 33 -4.62 -1.48 -3.09
CA ALA A 33 -5.86 -2.23 -3.22
C ALA A 33 -7.01 -1.44 -2.58
N TYR A 34 -8.19 -1.57 -3.17
CA TYR A 34 -9.42 -1.01 -2.63
C TYR A 34 -10.33 -2.14 -2.18
N GLN A 35 -10.96 -1.99 -1.02
CA GLN A 35 -11.95 -2.94 -0.53
C GLN A 35 -13.17 -2.20 0.00
N GLN A 36 -14.35 -2.71 -0.33
CA GLN A 36 -15.61 -2.33 0.32
C GLN A 36 -15.89 -3.35 1.42
N LEU A 37 -16.04 -2.89 2.67
CA LEU A 37 -16.37 -3.76 3.80
C LEU A 37 -17.88 -3.77 4.06
N GLU A 38 -18.48 -2.58 4.11
CA GLU A 38 -19.91 -2.36 4.32
C GLU A 38 -20.37 -1.19 3.45
N SER A 39 -21.67 -0.86 3.39
CA SER A 39 -22.19 0.19 2.50
C SER A 39 -21.44 1.54 2.61
N GLU A 40 -21.07 1.92 3.83
CA GLU A 40 -20.43 3.22 4.13
C GLU A 40 -18.95 3.08 4.53
N VAL A 41 -18.41 1.85 4.53
CA VAL A 41 -17.06 1.56 5.02
C VAL A 41 -16.23 0.95 3.90
N ARG A 42 -15.17 1.66 3.53
CA ARG A 42 -14.18 1.22 2.54
C ARG A 42 -12.76 1.41 3.05
N LEU A 43 -11.84 0.67 2.45
CA LEU A 43 -10.42 0.71 2.74
C LEU A 43 -9.64 1.01 1.46
N ILE A 44 -8.58 1.80 1.61
CA ILE A 44 -7.43 1.74 0.72
C ILE A 44 -6.29 1.07 1.49
N ILE A 45 -5.69 0.06 0.89
CA ILE A 45 -4.48 -0.59 1.41
C ILE A 45 -3.34 -0.09 0.53
N VAL A 46 -2.37 0.58 1.14
CA VAL A 46 -1.12 0.99 0.48
C VAL A 46 -0.01 0.12 1.05
N ALA A 47 0.70 -0.59 0.18
CA ALA A 47 1.79 -1.47 0.57
C ALA A 47 3.00 -1.26 -0.33
N PRO A 48 4.23 -1.47 0.18
CA PRO A 48 5.40 -1.50 -0.68
C PRO A 48 5.28 -2.65 -1.69
N ARG A 49 6.15 -2.60 -2.71
CA ARG A 49 6.26 -3.66 -3.70
C ARG A 49 6.62 -5.00 -3.04
N PRO A 50 6.12 -6.16 -3.50
CA PRO A 50 6.44 -7.46 -2.87
C PRO A 50 7.96 -7.69 -2.71
N GLU A 51 8.74 -7.27 -3.70
CA GLU A 51 10.20 -7.33 -3.73
C GLU A 51 10.91 -6.49 -2.64
N GLN A 52 10.23 -5.53 -2.02
CA GLN A 52 10.76 -4.69 -0.93
C GLN A 52 10.49 -5.27 0.47
N ILE A 53 9.67 -6.33 0.58
CA ILE A 53 9.34 -6.96 1.86
C ILE A 53 10.35 -8.09 2.15
N ILE A 54 10.99 -8.03 3.32
CA ILE A 54 11.88 -9.09 3.82
C ILE A 54 11.04 -10.01 4.74
N PRO A 55 10.77 -11.27 4.38
CA PRO A 55 9.84 -12.13 5.12
C PRO A 55 10.17 -12.35 6.60
N ASP A 56 11.46 -12.37 6.94
CA ASP A 56 11.93 -12.61 8.31
C ASP A 56 11.89 -11.34 9.18
N ASN A 57 11.62 -10.18 8.59
CA ASN A 57 11.51 -8.92 9.32
C ASN A 57 10.08 -8.66 9.77
N PRO A 58 9.87 -8.16 11.01
CA PRO A 58 8.54 -7.76 11.44
C PRO A 58 8.01 -6.62 10.56
N THR A 59 6.80 -6.81 10.03
CA THR A 59 6.11 -5.80 9.23
C THR A 59 5.26 -4.92 10.13
N ARG A 60 5.40 -3.60 10.03
CA ARG A 60 4.54 -2.65 10.72
C ARG A 60 3.30 -2.37 9.88
N ILE A 61 2.12 -2.55 10.47
CA ILE A 61 0.85 -2.13 9.89
C ILE A 61 0.36 -0.92 10.68
N VAL A 62 0.06 0.17 9.98
CA VAL A 62 -0.53 1.38 10.57
C VAL A 62 -1.93 1.55 10.00
N LEU A 63 -2.92 1.64 10.89
CA LEU A 63 -4.31 1.82 10.52
C LEU A 63 -4.70 3.27 10.79
N PHE A 64 -5.20 3.94 9.75
CA PHE A 64 -5.74 5.29 9.85
C PHE A 64 -7.25 5.26 9.67
N ALA A 65 -7.96 6.04 10.49
CA ALA A 65 -9.36 6.36 10.29
C ALA A 65 -9.48 7.77 9.70
N THR A 66 -10.47 8.00 8.84
CA THR A 66 -10.77 9.33 8.33
C THR A 66 -11.45 10.17 9.42
N PRO A 67 -10.85 11.28 9.89
CA PRO A 67 -11.47 12.10 10.92
C PRO A 67 -12.61 12.95 10.34
N ASN A 68 -13.53 13.39 11.21
CA ASN A 68 -14.48 14.48 10.94
C ASN A 68 -15.34 14.35 9.66
N GLY A 69 -15.62 13.11 9.22
CA GLY A 69 -16.43 12.87 8.03
C GLY A 69 -15.70 13.07 6.70
N ASN A 70 -14.37 13.23 6.71
CA ASN A 70 -13.59 13.32 5.49
C ASN A 70 -13.63 12.00 4.69
N SER A 71 -13.56 12.10 3.37
CA SER A 71 -13.29 10.94 2.51
C SER A 71 -11.82 10.50 2.60
N ILE A 72 -11.53 9.28 2.15
CA ILE A 72 -10.15 8.79 2.04
C ILE A 72 -9.32 9.71 1.13
N GLU A 73 -9.87 10.19 0.02
CA GLU A 73 -9.13 11.05 -0.92
C GLU A 73 -8.80 12.41 -0.30
N GLN A 74 -9.73 12.98 0.47
CA GLN A 74 -9.49 14.21 1.21
C GLN A 74 -8.36 14.04 2.24
N THR A 75 -8.26 12.87 2.90
CA THR A 75 -7.21 12.62 3.91
C THR A 75 -5.89 12.12 3.33
N LEU A 76 -5.87 11.57 2.11
CA LEU A 76 -4.62 11.38 1.37
C LEU A 76 -3.99 12.74 1.06
N GLY A 77 -4.83 13.73 0.72
CA GLY A 77 -4.39 15.07 0.40
C GLY A 77 -3.75 15.16 -0.99
N CYS A 78 -3.58 16.39 -1.47
CA CYS A 78 -2.92 16.66 -2.75
C CYS A 78 -2.42 18.10 -2.80
N GLN A 79 -1.70 18.45 -3.86
CA GLN A 79 -1.29 19.84 -4.07
C GLN A 79 -2.53 20.76 -4.17
N LYS A 80 -2.49 21.87 -3.44
CA LYS A 80 -3.52 22.90 -3.46
C LYS A 80 -3.71 23.46 -4.88
N THR A 81 -4.96 23.58 -5.29
CA THR A 81 -5.37 24.14 -6.58
C THR A 81 -6.60 25.03 -6.36
N GLU A 82 -6.72 26.13 -7.10
CA GLU A 82 -7.87 27.03 -7.01
C GLU A 82 -9.19 26.28 -7.26
N GLY A 83 -10.22 26.58 -6.47
CA GLY A 83 -11.53 25.94 -6.56
C GLY A 83 -11.62 24.52 -6.01
N ARG A 84 -10.51 23.91 -5.55
CA ARG A 84 -10.55 22.60 -4.88
C ARG A 84 -10.99 22.72 -3.43
N ASP A 85 -11.74 21.73 -2.96
CA ASP A 85 -12.16 21.59 -1.57
C ASP A 85 -10.94 21.68 -0.62
N TRP A 86 -11.08 22.51 0.42
CA TRP A 86 -10.06 22.77 1.41
C TRP A 86 -9.70 21.54 2.25
N HIS A 87 -10.59 20.52 2.35
CA HIS A 87 -10.31 19.30 3.11
C HIS A 87 -9.06 18.56 2.61
N PHE A 88 -8.70 18.72 1.33
CA PHE A 88 -7.50 18.13 0.73
C PHE A 88 -6.18 18.76 1.19
N ASP A 89 -6.23 19.91 1.88
CA ASP A 89 -5.06 20.71 2.31
C ASP A 89 -4.81 20.65 3.83
N ILE A 90 -5.66 19.93 4.58
CA ILE A 90 -5.58 19.88 6.06
C ILE A 90 -5.04 18.57 6.62
N GLN A 91 -5.27 17.45 5.94
CA GLN A 91 -4.91 16.12 6.40
C GLN A 91 -4.16 15.40 5.29
N HIS A 92 -2.85 15.19 5.48
CA HIS A 92 -1.96 14.57 4.50
C HIS A 92 -1.43 13.23 5.03
N ILE A 93 -2.33 12.27 5.28
CA ILE A 93 -1.97 10.90 5.70
C ILE A 93 -1.01 10.26 4.69
N ALA A 94 -1.15 10.60 3.40
CA ALA A 94 -0.23 10.18 2.36
C ALA A 94 1.24 10.58 2.63
N ALA A 95 1.46 11.76 3.22
CA ALA A 95 2.79 12.20 3.59
C ALA A 95 3.29 11.49 4.87
N GLN A 96 2.39 11.21 5.81
CA GLN A 96 2.75 10.61 7.11
C GLN A 96 3.24 9.16 6.99
N HIS A 97 2.58 8.32 6.18
CA HIS A 97 2.95 6.91 6.08
C HIS A 97 4.13 6.63 5.14
N ARG A 98 4.65 7.67 4.46
CA ARG A 98 5.81 7.57 3.55
C ARG A 98 7.07 8.24 4.13
N GLN A 99 7.07 8.62 5.40
CA GLN A 99 8.25 9.03 6.15
C GLN A 99 8.92 7.82 6.81
#